data_AF-A0A936BB35-F1
#
_entry.id   AF-A0A936BB35-F1
#
_cell.length_a   1.000
_cell.length_b   1.000
_cell.length_c   1.000
_cell.angle_alpha   90.00
_cell.angle_beta   90.00
_cell.angle_gamma   90.00
#
_symmetry.space_group_name_H-M   'P 1'
#
loop_
_entity.id
_entity.type
_entity.pdbx_description
1 polymer ?
#
loop_
_entity_poly.entity_id
_entity_poly.type
_entity_poly.pdbx_seq_one_letter_code
_entity_poly.pdbx_strand_id
1 'polypeptide(L)'
;MSEIENAPITITVDDIANANQLSLGCPICGNPVERYVTDPNLVPVECADCGTLYHRLCWEQGASKCAMIGCTSKRYKLYAEETSAVLTISTTDLGRERTAPDKTTKKLKEQERQVRDELYGRSIFRIFFDWLLRQIKILD
;
A
#
# COMPACT_ATOMS: atom_id res chain seq x y z
N MET A 1 -6.54 -61.11 2.77
CA MET A 1 -6.22 -59.69 3.03
C MET A 1 -7.19 -58.90 2.16
N SER A 2 -8.24 -58.33 2.75
CA SER A 2 -9.25 -57.57 2.00
C SER A 2 -8.65 -56.20 1.65
N GLU A 3 -8.45 -55.95 0.36
CA GLU A 3 -8.10 -54.63 -0.15
C GLU A 3 -9.25 -53.66 0.19
N ILE A 4 -8.93 -52.64 0.99
CA ILE A 4 -9.88 -51.56 1.27
C ILE A 4 -9.83 -50.66 0.03
N GLU A 5 -10.81 -50.82 -0.88
CA GLU A 5 -11.02 -49.88 -1.97
C GLU A 5 -11.39 -48.52 -1.36
N ASN A 6 -10.41 -47.62 -1.29
CA ASN A 6 -10.66 -46.25 -0.89
C ASN A 6 -11.56 -45.60 -1.94
N ALA A 7 -12.59 -44.89 -1.50
CA ALA A 7 -13.47 -44.15 -2.38
C ALA A 7 -12.65 -43.19 -3.28
N PRO A 8 -13.08 -42.99 -4.55
CA PRO A 8 -12.37 -42.12 -5.47
C PRO A 8 -12.29 -40.70 -4.92
N ILE A 9 -11.08 -40.14 -4.91
CA ILE A 9 -10.83 -38.76 -4.47
C ILE A 9 -11.53 -37.83 -5.46
N THR A 10 -12.41 -36.98 -4.95
CA THR A 10 -13.11 -35.99 -5.78
C THR A 10 -12.38 -34.67 -5.64
N ILE A 11 -11.68 -34.23 -6.69
CA ILE A 11 -10.98 -32.94 -6.70
C ILE A 11 -11.94 -31.90 -7.28
N THR A 12 -12.33 -30.92 -6.46
CA THR A 12 -13.24 -29.84 -6.86
C THR A 12 -12.49 -28.66 -7.49
N VAL A 13 -13.23 -27.76 -8.13
CA VAL A 13 -12.66 -26.52 -8.69
C VAL A 13 -12.05 -25.64 -7.57
N ASP A 14 -12.66 -25.65 -6.38
CA ASP A 14 -12.14 -24.94 -5.21
C ASP A 14 -10.83 -25.56 -4.71
N ASP A 15 -10.67 -26.88 -4.78
CA ASP A 15 -9.41 -27.55 -4.45
C ASP A 15 -8.29 -27.17 -5.41
N ILE A 16 -8.60 -27.05 -6.71
CA ILE A 16 -7.67 -26.57 -7.73
C ILE A 16 -7.33 -25.10 -7.49
N ALA A 17 -8.32 -24.27 -7.18
CA ALA A 17 -8.10 -22.85 -6.88
C ALA A 17 -7.22 -22.66 -5.62
N ASN A 18 -7.49 -23.41 -4.56
CA ASN A 18 -6.70 -23.40 -3.32
C ASN A 18 -5.28 -23.94 -3.56
N ALA A 19 -5.12 -25.02 -4.32
CA ALA A 19 -3.81 -25.55 -4.70
C ALA A 19 -3.02 -24.54 -5.54
N ASN A 20 -3.67 -23.83 -6.45
CA ASN A 20 -3.03 -22.78 -7.24
C ASN A 20 -2.61 -21.59 -6.37
N GLN A 21 -3.39 -21.21 -5.34
CA GLN A 21 -2.96 -20.21 -4.36
C GLN A 21 -1.73 -20.66 -3.56
N LEU A 22 -1.66 -21.94 -3.19
CA LEU A 22 -0.51 -22.55 -2.51
C LEU A 22 0.72 -22.71 -3.43
N SER A 23 0.52 -22.75 -4.75
CA SER A 23 1.58 -22.95 -5.75
C SER A 23 2.35 -21.68 -6.11
N LEU A 24 1.97 -20.52 -5.57
CA LEU A 24 2.62 -19.23 -5.84
C LEU A 24 3.77 -18.95 -4.87
N GLY A 25 4.51 -19.97 -4.44
CA GLY A 25 5.66 -19.79 -3.54
C GLY A 25 6.85 -19.17 -4.26
N CYS A 26 7.49 -18.17 -3.67
CA CYS A 26 8.75 -17.62 -4.20
C CYS A 26 9.85 -18.67 -4.07
N PRO A 27 10.52 -19.09 -5.16
CA PRO A 27 11.56 -20.13 -5.12
C PRO A 27 12.78 -19.81 -4.25
N ILE A 28 12.97 -18.54 -3.87
CA ILE A 28 14.14 -18.06 -3.12
C ILE A 28 13.90 -18.11 -1.61
N CYS A 29 12.72 -17.68 -1.15
CA CYS A 29 12.40 -17.61 0.28
C CYS A 29 11.35 -18.63 0.74
N GLY A 30 10.69 -19.34 -0.18
CA GLY A 30 9.65 -20.32 0.11
C GLY A 30 8.31 -19.73 0.57
N ASN A 31 8.23 -18.42 0.77
CA ASN A 31 7.00 -17.74 1.18
C ASN A 31 6.05 -17.51 -0.01
N PRO A 32 4.73 -17.48 0.24
CA PRO A 32 3.74 -17.19 -0.79
C PRO A 32 3.94 -15.79 -1.38
N VAL A 33 3.77 -15.68 -2.70
CA VAL A 33 3.81 -14.43 -3.47
C VAL A 33 2.38 -13.94 -3.64
N GLU A 34 2.03 -12.90 -2.88
CA GLU A 34 0.69 -12.32 -2.91
C GLU A 34 0.53 -11.31 -4.07
N ARG A 35 -0.68 -11.27 -4.65
CA ARG A 35 -0.98 -10.37 -5.77
C ARG A 35 -1.18 -8.91 -5.32
N TYR A 36 -1.72 -8.71 -4.12
CA TYR A 36 -2.07 -7.41 -3.57
C TYR A 36 -1.24 -7.13 -2.33
N VAL A 37 -0.14 -6.41 -2.51
CA VAL A 37 0.78 -6.06 -1.42
C VAL A 37 0.96 -4.55 -1.35
N THR A 38 0.99 -4.03 -0.12
CA THR A 38 1.23 -2.60 0.12
C THR A 38 2.73 -2.28 0.09
N ASP A 39 3.57 -3.25 0.43
CA ASP A 39 5.03 -3.07 0.44
C ASP A 39 5.60 -3.19 -0.99
N PRO A 40 6.26 -2.14 -1.52
CA PRO A 40 6.87 -2.16 -2.85
C PRO A 40 7.93 -3.27 -3.03
N ASN A 41 8.56 -3.73 -1.94
CA ASN A 41 9.58 -4.79 -1.98
C ASN A 41 8.99 -6.18 -2.19
N LEU A 42 7.74 -6.38 -1.75
CA LEU A 42 7.03 -7.65 -1.89
C LEU A 42 6.20 -7.71 -3.17
N VAL A 43 6.25 -6.67 -4.00
CA VAL A 43 5.51 -6.65 -5.28
C VAL A 43 5.86 -7.89 -6.10
N PRO A 44 4.86 -8.63 -6.58
CA PRO A 44 5.09 -9.87 -7.31
C PRO A 44 5.69 -9.55 -8.68
N VAL A 45 6.75 -10.27 -9.03
CA VAL A 45 7.41 -10.19 -10.34
C VAL A 45 7.44 -11.55 -10.99
N GLU A 46 7.25 -11.57 -12.30
CA GLU A 46 7.23 -12.77 -13.11
C GLU A 46 8.47 -12.80 -14.02
N CYS A 47 9.16 -13.94 -14.07
CA CYS A 47 10.25 -14.14 -15.01
C CYS A 47 9.74 -14.03 -16.45
N ALA A 48 10.42 -13.22 -17.29
CA ALA A 48 9.97 -12.94 -18.65
C ALA A 48 9.92 -14.19 -19.56
N ASP A 49 10.76 -15.19 -19.31
CA ASP A 49 10.89 -16.37 -20.18
C ASP A 49 10.09 -17.59 -19.69
N CYS A 50 10.19 -17.94 -18.39
CA CYS A 50 9.56 -19.14 -17.84
C CYS A 50 8.29 -18.90 -17.00
N GLY A 51 7.89 -17.65 -16.79
CA GLY A 51 6.65 -17.32 -16.08
C GLY A 51 6.66 -17.56 -14.57
N THR A 52 7.81 -17.89 -13.97
CA THR A 52 7.92 -18.16 -12.53
C THR A 52 7.82 -16.88 -11.72
N LEU A 53 7.12 -16.95 -10.58
CA LEU A 53 6.86 -15.82 -9.71
C LEU A 53 7.87 -15.67 -8.58
N TYR A 54 8.18 -14.43 -8.26
CA TYR A 54 9.11 -14.03 -7.20
C TYR A 54 8.57 -12.79 -6.51
N HIS A 55 9.03 -12.55 -5.28
CA HIS A 55 9.00 -11.19 -4.73
C HIS A 55 10.06 -10.34 -5.44
N ARG A 56 9.75 -9.08 -5.72
CA ARG A 56 10.72 -8.13 -6.29
C ARG A 56 12.05 -8.13 -5.55
N LEU A 57 11.99 -8.03 -4.21
CA LEU A 57 13.18 -8.03 -3.38
C LEU A 57 14.01 -9.32 -3.54
N CYS A 58 13.34 -10.48 -3.56
CA CYS A 58 14.02 -11.76 -3.73
C CYS A 58 14.70 -11.86 -5.10
N TRP A 59 14.07 -11.37 -6.16
CA TRP A 59 14.69 -11.31 -7.49
C TRP A 59 15.94 -10.43 -7.49
N GLU A 60 15.84 -9.22 -6.94
CA GLU A 60 16.93 -8.24 -6.91
C GLU A 60 18.11 -8.71 -6.03
N GLN A 61 17.83 -9.38 -4.90
CA GLN A 61 18.86 -9.94 -4.03
C GLN A 61 19.47 -11.24 -4.57
N GLY A 62 18.69 -12.04 -5.31
CA GLY A 62 19.08 -13.35 -5.86
C GLY A 62 19.97 -13.30 -7.11
N ALA A 63 20.83 -12.29 -7.22
CA ALA A 63 21.70 -12.02 -8.37
C ALA A 63 20.96 -11.64 -9.67
N SER A 64 19.72 -11.13 -9.58
CA SER A 64 18.96 -10.57 -10.69
C SER A 64 18.76 -11.53 -11.87
N LYS A 65 18.70 -12.84 -11.60
CA LYS A 65 18.49 -13.90 -12.59
C LYS A 65 17.44 -14.90 -12.09
N CYS A 66 16.82 -15.59 -13.02
CA CYS A 66 15.88 -16.66 -12.68
C CYS A 66 16.60 -17.78 -11.92
N ALA A 67 15.97 -18.26 -10.84
CA ALA A 67 16.47 -19.37 -10.02
C ALA A 67 16.03 -20.76 -10.54
N MET A 68 15.14 -20.80 -11.53
CA MET A 68 14.66 -22.06 -12.11
C MET A 68 15.76 -22.74 -12.90
N ILE A 69 15.93 -24.04 -12.67
CA ILE A 69 16.90 -24.87 -13.37
C ILE A 69 16.60 -24.82 -14.87
N GLY A 70 17.60 -24.44 -15.67
CA GLY A 70 17.48 -24.33 -17.13
C GLY A 70 16.98 -22.99 -17.65
N CYS A 71 16.52 -22.07 -16.79
CA CYS A 71 16.17 -20.72 -17.20
C CYS A 71 17.39 -19.78 -17.08
N THR A 72 17.73 -19.09 -18.16
CA THR A 72 18.86 -18.13 -18.19
C THR A 72 18.39 -16.67 -18.21
N SER A 73 17.10 -16.43 -18.00
CA SER A 73 16.54 -15.09 -17.98
C SER A 73 17.16 -14.21 -16.91
N LYS A 74 17.44 -12.97 -17.28
CA LYS A 74 17.87 -11.88 -16.39
C LYS A 74 16.82 -10.77 -16.31
N ARG A 75 15.65 -10.99 -16.90
CA ARG A 75 14.59 -9.98 -17.01
C ARG A 75 13.32 -10.49 -16.34
N TYR A 76 12.63 -9.59 -15.68
CA TYR A 76 11.30 -9.82 -15.13
C TYR A 76 10.33 -8.77 -15.65
N LYS A 77 9.04 -9.08 -15.55
CA LYS A 77 7.91 -8.17 -15.72
C LYS A 77 7.11 -8.12 -14.41
N LEU A 78 6.39 -7.04 -14.15
CA LEU A 78 5.51 -6.97 -12.98
C LEU A 78 4.34 -7.94 -13.18
N TYR A 79 4.07 -8.77 -12.18
CA TYR A 79 2.93 -9.66 -12.21
C TYR A 79 1.66 -8.84 -11.93
N ALA A 80 0.66 -8.97 -12.80
CA ALA A 80 -0.63 -8.27 -12.69
C ALA A 80 -0.61 -6.75 -12.89
N GLU A 81 0.29 -6.23 -13.74
CA GLU A 81 0.10 -4.90 -14.33
C GLU A 81 -1.08 -4.97 -15.31
N GLU A 82 -2.32 -4.99 -14.80
CA GLU A 82 -3.52 -4.78 -15.62
C GLU A 82 -3.49 -3.32 -16.12
N THR A 83 -2.78 -3.11 -17.23
CA THR A 83 -2.55 -1.79 -17.84
C THR A 83 -3.75 -1.29 -18.64
N SER A 84 -4.85 -2.05 -18.70
CA SER A 84 -6.11 -1.59 -19.28
C SER A 84 -7.06 -1.21 -18.16
N ALA A 85 -7.40 0.07 -18.05
CA ALA A 85 -8.47 0.52 -17.17
C ALA A 85 -9.74 -0.29 -17.48
N VAL A 86 -10.12 -1.20 -16.57
CA VAL A 86 -11.35 -2.00 -16.69
C VAL A 86 -12.58 -1.10 -16.76
N LEU A 87 -12.49 0.08 -16.12
CA LEU A 87 -13.48 1.15 -16.17
C LEU A 87 -12.76 2.51 -16.22
N THR A 88 -13.11 3.34 -17.21
CA THR A 88 -12.69 4.74 -17.28
C THR A 88 -13.84 5.60 -16.77
N ILE A 89 -13.78 6.05 -15.52
CA ILE A 89 -14.79 6.94 -14.94
C ILE A 89 -14.42 8.37 -15.35
N SER A 90 -15.26 9.00 -16.16
CA SER A 90 -15.11 10.41 -16.50
C SER A 90 -15.59 11.30 -15.35
N THR A 91 -15.07 12.52 -15.25
CA THR A 91 -15.56 13.50 -14.26
C THR A 91 -17.04 13.86 -14.44
N THR A 92 -17.63 13.54 -15.59
CA THR A 92 -19.07 13.66 -15.84
C THR A 92 -19.90 12.52 -15.23
N ASP A 93 -19.29 11.36 -14.95
CA ASP A 93 -19.95 10.21 -14.32
C ASP A 93 -20.06 10.34 -12.80
N LEU A 94 -19.23 11.22 -12.22
CA LEU A 94 -19.35 11.62 -10.83
C LEU A 94 -20.58 12.52 -10.71
N GLY A 95 -21.70 11.93 -10.28
CA GLY A 95 -22.92 12.67 -9.95
C GLY A 95 -22.58 13.88 -9.11
N ARG A 96 -22.83 15.07 -9.65
CA ARG A 96 -22.56 16.35 -8.99
C ARG A 96 -23.56 16.50 -7.85
N GLU A 97 -23.27 15.89 -6.71
CA GLU A 97 -24.05 16.05 -5.50
C GLU A 97 -23.91 17.52 -5.07
N ARG A 98 -24.89 18.33 -5.44
CA ARG A 98 -25.04 19.69 -4.96
C ARG A 98 -25.43 19.59 -3.51
N THR A 99 -24.45 19.40 -2.63
CA THR A 99 -24.62 19.63 -1.21
C THR A 99 -25.02 21.08 -1.03
N ALA A 100 -26.28 21.31 -0.67
CA ALA A 100 -26.75 22.60 -0.21
C ALA A 100 -25.82 23.07 0.93
N PRO A 101 -25.52 24.37 1.05
CA PRO A 101 -24.58 24.87 2.04
C PRO A 101 -25.08 24.51 3.44
N ASP A 102 -24.45 23.49 4.03
CA ASP A 102 -24.87 22.94 5.30
C ASP A 102 -24.48 23.93 6.41
N LYS A 103 -25.48 24.27 7.25
CA LYS A 103 -25.36 25.25 8.34
C LYS A 103 -24.32 24.80 9.40
N THR A 104 -23.91 23.55 9.35
CA THR A 104 -22.85 22.93 10.17
C THR A 104 -21.48 23.56 9.93
N THR A 105 -21.14 23.91 8.68
CA THR A 105 -19.84 24.51 8.33
C THR A 105 -19.63 25.89 8.98
N LYS A 106 -20.71 26.63 9.21
CA LYS A 106 -20.64 27.96 9.87
C LYS A 106 -20.25 27.82 11.34
N LYS A 107 -20.78 26.80 12.05
CA LYS A 107 -20.41 26.51 13.44
C LYS A 107 -18.96 26.03 13.55
N LEU A 108 -18.53 25.18 12.62
CA LEU A 108 -17.14 24.70 12.55
C LEU A 108 -16.14 25.86 12.36
N LYS A 109 -16.46 26.80 11.47
CA LYS A 109 -15.61 27.97 11.20
C LYS A 109 -15.56 28.96 12.37
N GLU A 110 -16.64 29.03 13.16
CA GLU A 110 -16.69 29.85 14.38
C GLU A 110 -15.89 29.21 15.53
N GLN A 111 -15.92 27.88 15.65
CA GLN A 111 -15.07 27.14 16.59
C GLN A 111 -13.58 27.26 16.23
N GLU A 112 -13.20 27.13 14.96
CA GLU A 112 -11.82 27.35 14.51
C GLU A 112 -11.32 28.77 14.86
N ARG A 113 -12.19 29.77 14.74
CA ARG A 113 -11.85 31.15 15.07
C ARG A 113 -11.60 31.34 16.57
N GLN A 114 -12.42 30.72 17.42
CA GLN A 114 -12.21 30.74 18.88
C GLN A 114 -10.90 30.07 19.27
N VAL A 115 -10.59 28.89 18.73
CA VAL A 115 -9.33 28.19 18.99
C VAL A 115 -8.13 29.03 18.51
N ARG A 116 -8.26 29.71 17.36
CA ARG A 116 -7.19 30.58 16.85
C ARG A 116 -6.98 31.80 17.74
N ASP A 117 -8.04 32.41 18.25
CA ASP A 117 -7.95 33.55 19.14
C ASP A 117 -7.40 33.15 20.53
N GLU A 118 -7.66 31.93 21.01
CA GLU A 118 -7.01 31.39 22.22
C GLU A 118 -5.50 31.19 22.01
N LEU A 119 -5.09 30.64 20.86
CA LEU A 119 -3.68 30.43 20.53
C LEU A 119 -2.92 31.73 20.28
N TYR A 120 -3.54 32.71 19.61
CA TYR A 120 -2.89 34.00 19.27
C TYR A 120 -3.15 35.13 20.27
N GLY A 121 -4.08 34.95 21.22
CA GLY A 121 -4.48 35.96 22.21
C GLY A 121 -3.45 36.23 23.31
N ARG A 122 -2.44 35.37 23.49
CA ARG A 122 -1.29 35.61 24.37
C ARG A 122 -0.07 36.04 23.57
N SER A 123 -0.03 37.34 23.31
CA SER A 123 1.02 38.14 22.67
C SER A 123 2.44 37.62 22.92
N ILE A 124 2.96 36.88 21.94
CA ILE A 124 4.37 36.45 21.83
C ILE A 124 5.31 37.66 21.93
N PHE A 125 4.88 38.81 21.38
CA PHE A 125 5.58 40.09 21.50
C PHE A 125 5.73 40.56 22.94
N ARG A 126 4.73 40.36 23.81
CA ARG A 126 4.79 40.80 25.20
C ARG A 126 5.81 39.99 26.01
N ILE A 127 5.93 38.69 25.71
CA ILE A 127 6.96 37.82 26.31
C ILE A 127 8.36 38.24 25.83
N PHE A 128 8.51 38.53 24.54
CA PHE A 128 9.77 38.99 23.97
C PHE A 128 10.23 40.34 24.56
N PHE A 129 9.32 41.32 24.68
CA PHE A 129 9.64 42.63 25.25
C PHE A 129 9.98 42.57 26.74
N ASP A 130 9.30 41.73 27.52
CA ASP A 130 9.61 41.58 28.96
C ASP A 130 10.97 40.91 29.19
N TRP A 131 11.34 39.95 28.32
CA TRP A 131 12.69 39.37 28.30
C TRP A 131 13.77 40.40 27.93
N LEU A 132 13.52 41.22 26.91
CA LEU A 132 14.47 42.22 26.43
C LEU A 132 14.70 43.34 27.46
N LEU A 133 13.65 43.80 28.14
CA LEU A 133 13.76 44.80 29.21
C LEU A 133 14.51 44.28 30.44
N ARG A 134 14.45 42.97 30.73
CA ARG A 134 15.28 42.36 31.80
C ARG A 134 16.77 42.37 31.49
N GLN A 135 17.18 42.26 30.24
CA GLN A 135 18.60 42.30 29.85
C GLN A 135 19.22 43.70 30.05
N ILE A 136 18.45 44.77 29.84
CA ILE A 136 18.96 46.15 29.95
C ILE A 136 19.16 46.57 31.42
N LYS A 137 18.38 46.03 32.37
CA LYS A 137 18.46 46.39 33.80
C LYS A 137 19.66 45.81 34.56
N ILE A 138 20.49 44.96 33.95
CA ILE A 138 21.65 44.33 34.62
C ILE A 138 22.94 45.16 34.46
N LEU A 139 22.87 46.31 33.77
CA LEU A 139 24.02 47.15 33.44
C LEU A 139 24.09 48.51 34.18
N ASP A 140 23.31 48.69 35.26
CA ASP A 140 23.49 49.77 36.24
C ASP A 140 23.75 49.20 37.64
#